data_AF-A0A7S1F2T0-F1
#
_entry.id   AF-A0A7S1F2T0-F1
#
_cell.length_a   1.000
_cell.length_b   1.000
_cell.length_c   1.000
_cell.angle_alpha   90.00
_cell.angle_beta   90.00
_cell.angle_gamma   90.00
#
_symmetry.space_group_name_H-M   'P 1'
#
loop_
_entity.id
_entity.type
_entity.pdbx_description
1 polymer ?
#
loop_
_entity_poly.entity_id
_entity_poly.type
_entity_poly.pdbx_seq_one_letter_code
_entity_poly.pdbx_strand_id
1 'polypeptide(L)'
;SSSRFLFFFSCEFLTPRMDSDSDAQPRPGLRISPLDVRFSQKKMRHLFTDDRSLAEATALVRTVRLTEDEAALCDAHWRLEAPFPAIEVLRWRCKLRDTETGRPLRDETGADVFDSEERWFTLDNRRLYCLQRCALACWPKRCVVSVVAHMGKSLQSRALRKFRTLDEGCSIMVGSALDKVPFVQWSWRTEIKRKSEPSAQDVGASGFVEISKKVSCMLRNSNMADDEGWVHLGELMQEDALKGLTEERFRSLITESNEKHIQYELVERETGWMLRAAEGKGRTRRRRRRPRCQWQERAAEAS
;
A
#
# COMPACT_ATOMS: atom_id res chain seq x y z
N SER A 1 5.99 16.24 38.63
CA SER A 1 6.81 16.06 37.42
C SER A 1 6.26 14.95 36.55
N SER A 2 5.46 15.28 35.53
CA SER A 2 5.10 14.41 34.41
C SER A 2 4.31 15.23 33.40
N SER A 3 5.01 15.80 32.42
CA SER A 3 4.40 16.50 31.29
C SER A 3 4.03 15.48 30.21
N ARG A 4 2.73 15.21 30.05
CA ARG A 4 2.18 14.55 28.86
C ARG A 4 1.97 15.63 27.78
N PHE A 5 2.80 15.61 26.75
CA PHE A 5 2.56 16.38 25.53
C PHE A 5 1.45 15.71 24.72
N LEU A 6 0.25 16.27 24.78
CA LEU A 6 -0.79 16.07 23.77
C LEU A 6 -0.59 17.18 22.72
N PHE A 7 0.00 16.85 21.58
CA PHE A 7 -0.01 17.74 20.42
C PHE A 7 -1.39 17.67 19.76
N PHE A 8 -2.28 18.55 20.20
CA PHE A 8 -3.38 19.05 19.38
C PHE A 8 -2.76 20.02 18.36
N PHE A 9 -2.54 19.59 17.12
CA PHE A 9 -2.30 20.52 16.02
C PHE A 9 -3.64 20.90 15.41
N SER A 10 -4.19 21.99 15.93
CA SER A 10 -5.22 22.78 15.27
C SER A 10 -4.60 23.35 13.99
N CYS A 11 -5.04 22.85 12.82
CA CYS A 11 -4.74 23.47 11.54
C CYS A 11 -5.83 24.51 11.27
N GLU A 12 -5.77 25.63 12.00
CA GLU A 12 -6.53 26.83 11.70
C GLU A 12 -5.69 27.75 10.79
N PHE A 13 -6.39 28.43 9.87
CA PHE A 13 -5.95 29.36 8.82
C PHE A 13 -5.56 28.70 7.49
N LEU A 14 -6.36 28.75 6.42
CA LEU A 14 -7.16 29.87 5.91
C LEU A 14 -8.59 29.44 5.52
N THR A 15 -9.59 29.87 6.28
CA THR A 15 -10.95 30.09 5.76
C THR A 15 -11.09 31.58 5.42
N PRO A 16 -11.24 31.96 4.14
CA PRO A 16 -11.61 33.34 3.81
C PRO A 16 -13.07 33.55 4.24
N ARG A 17 -13.30 34.68 4.90
CA ARG A 17 -14.64 35.25 5.13
C ARG A 17 -15.46 35.20 3.85
N MET A 18 -16.72 34.79 4.00
CA MET A 18 -17.73 34.94 2.97
C MET A 18 -17.96 36.43 2.71
N ASP A 19 -17.43 36.95 1.62
CA ASP A 19 -17.88 38.21 1.04
C ASP A 19 -17.98 38.09 -0.49
N SER A 20 -19.23 38.20 -0.95
CA SER A 20 -19.73 38.70 -2.24
C SER A 20 -19.27 38.07 -3.58
N ASP A 21 -20.29 37.83 -4.41
CA ASP A 21 -20.30 37.33 -5.80
C ASP A 21 -19.27 38.01 -6.72
N SER A 22 -18.09 37.42 -6.81
CA SER A 22 -17.09 37.74 -7.83
C SER A 22 -16.72 36.46 -8.56
N ASP A 23 -17.12 36.42 -9.84
CA ASP A 23 -16.86 35.41 -10.86
C ASP A 23 -15.69 34.44 -10.54
N ALA A 24 -16.04 33.20 -10.17
CA ALA A 24 -15.12 32.20 -9.66
C ALA A 24 -14.23 31.63 -10.77
N GLN A 25 -13.15 32.35 -11.08
CA GLN A 25 -12.09 31.84 -11.94
C GLN A 25 -11.40 30.64 -11.27
N PRO A 26 -11.14 29.54 -12.01
CA PRO A 26 -10.37 28.41 -11.51
C PRO A 26 -9.00 28.91 -11.03
N ARG A 27 -8.58 28.56 -9.82
CA ARG A 27 -7.23 28.89 -9.32
C ARG A 27 -6.24 27.84 -9.83
N PRO A 28 -5.39 28.13 -10.83
CA PRO A 28 -4.28 27.25 -11.17
C PRO A 28 -3.29 27.28 -10.01
N GLY A 29 -3.19 26.18 -9.25
CA GLY A 29 -2.17 26.09 -8.18
C GLY A 29 -2.55 25.25 -6.97
N LEU A 30 -3.80 24.79 -6.84
CA LEU A 30 -4.11 23.85 -5.76
C LEU A 30 -3.36 22.54 -5.99
N ARG A 31 -2.60 22.10 -4.97
CA ARG A 31 -1.95 20.79 -4.94
C ARG A 31 -2.72 19.90 -3.96
N ILE A 32 -3.09 18.71 -4.39
CA ILE A 32 -3.82 17.74 -3.55
C ILE A 32 -3.23 16.34 -3.73
N SER A 33 -3.32 15.51 -2.70
CA SER A 33 -3.02 14.09 -2.83
C SER A 33 -4.08 13.41 -3.70
N PRO A 34 -3.70 12.66 -4.75
CA PRO A 34 -4.65 11.89 -5.55
C PRO A 34 -5.48 10.91 -4.72
N LEU A 35 -4.93 10.39 -3.61
CA LEU A 35 -5.63 9.43 -2.75
C LEU A 35 -6.74 10.09 -1.91
N ASP A 36 -6.71 11.42 -1.75
CA ASP A 36 -7.74 12.20 -1.04
C ASP A 36 -8.91 12.59 -1.96
N VAL A 37 -8.75 12.43 -3.28
CA VAL A 37 -9.79 12.73 -4.28
C VAL A 37 -10.64 11.49 -4.55
N ARG A 38 -11.95 11.68 -4.70
CA ARG A 38 -12.95 10.64 -4.95
C ARG A 38 -13.39 10.61 -6.40
N PHE A 39 -13.82 9.44 -6.86
CA PHE A 39 -14.46 9.28 -8.18
C PHE A 39 -15.86 9.88 -8.17
N SER A 40 -16.25 10.57 -9.24
CA SER A 40 -17.62 11.12 -9.36
C SER A 40 -18.64 10.12 -9.93
N GLN A 41 -18.19 9.02 -10.54
CA GLN A 41 -19.08 8.03 -11.17
C GLN A 41 -18.66 6.61 -10.82
N LYS A 42 -19.64 5.70 -10.72
CA LYS A 42 -19.43 4.26 -10.44
C LYS A 42 -18.64 3.55 -11.54
N LYS A 43 -18.74 3.98 -12.79
CA LYS A 43 -18.14 3.29 -13.94
C LYS A 43 -17.28 4.24 -14.76
N MET A 44 -16.20 3.73 -15.32
CA MET A 44 -15.43 4.41 -16.37
C MET A 44 -14.98 3.43 -17.46
N ARG A 45 -14.69 3.98 -18.64
CA ARG A 45 -14.07 3.24 -19.74
C ARG A 45 -12.60 2.96 -19.44
N HIS A 46 -12.12 1.84 -19.96
CA HIS A 46 -10.73 1.40 -19.84
C HIS A 46 -9.78 2.05 -20.85
N LEU A 47 -10.31 2.84 -21.80
CA LEU A 47 -9.57 3.62 -22.78
C LEU A 47 -9.85 5.12 -22.62
N PHE A 48 -8.90 5.95 -23.01
CA PHE A 48 -9.07 7.39 -23.20
C PHE A 48 -9.81 7.69 -24.52
N THR A 49 -10.08 8.97 -24.80
CA THR A 49 -10.72 9.39 -26.07
C THR A 49 -9.79 9.29 -27.28
N ASP A 50 -8.48 9.22 -27.04
CA ASP A 50 -7.42 8.99 -28.03
C ASP A 50 -7.04 7.51 -28.14
N ASP A 51 -7.94 6.60 -27.72
CA ASP A 51 -7.78 5.13 -27.70
C ASP A 51 -6.61 4.58 -26.87
N ARG A 52 -5.88 5.43 -26.17
CA ARG A 52 -4.82 5.02 -25.24
C ARG A 52 -5.41 4.26 -24.06
N SER A 53 -4.77 3.17 -23.67
CA SER A 53 -5.16 2.42 -22.47
C SER A 53 -4.81 3.17 -21.19
N LEU A 54 -5.54 2.86 -20.10
CA LEU A 54 -5.19 3.36 -18.76
C LEU A 54 -3.77 2.96 -18.34
N ALA A 55 -3.30 1.78 -18.75
CA ALA A 55 -1.97 1.28 -18.41
C ALA A 55 -0.86 2.14 -19.06
N GLU A 56 -0.97 2.39 -20.36
CA GLU A 56 -0.02 3.25 -21.10
C GLU A 56 -0.02 4.68 -20.54
N ALA A 57 -1.20 5.25 -20.28
CA ALA A 57 -1.29 6.58 -19.69
C ALA A 57 -0.68 6.66 -18.28
N THR A 58 -0.84 5.60 -17.47
CA THR A 58 -0.25 5.51 -16.13
C THR A 58 1.28 5.43 -16.19
N ALA A 59 1.82 4.66 -17.14
CA ALA A 59 3.27 4.50 -17.31
C ALA A 59 4.00 5.81 -17.66
N LEU A 60 3.28 6.76 -18.25
CA LEU A 60 3.82 8.08 -18.62
C LEU A 60 3.80 9.10 -17.48
N VAL A 61 3.12 8.81 -16.36
CA VAL A 61 3.11 9.70 -15.19
C VAL A 61 4.44 9.59 -14.46
N ARG A 62 5.11 10.72 -14.26
CA ARG A 62 6.42 10.80 -13.60
C ARG A 62 6.25 11.16 -12.13
N THR A 63 7.03 10.50 -11.30
CA THR A 63 7.15 10.83 -9.88
C THR A 63 8.42 11.65 -9.67
N VAL A 64 8.26 12.90 -9.27
CA VAL A 64 9.36 13.84 -9.03
C VAL A 64 9.49 14.08 -7.53
N ARG A 65 10.71 14.04 -6.99
CA ARG A 65 10.96 14.36 -5.59
C ARG A 65 10.81 15.87 -5.36
N LEU A 66 10.07 16.26 -4.33
CA LEU A 66 9.98 17.66 -3.94
C LEU A 66 11.24 18.09 -3.19
N THR A 67 11.58 19.38 -3.30
CA THR A 67 12.58 20.02 -2.43
C THR A 67 12.09 20.01 -0.98
N GLU A 68 12.98 20.17 0.00
CA GLU A 68 12.59 20.15 1.42
C GLU A 68 11.59 21.26 1.76
N ASP A 69 11.78 22.45 1.20
CA ASP A 69 10.88 23.59 1.37
C ASP A 69 9.48 23.31 0.79
N GLU A 70 9.40 22.76 -0.43
CA GLU A 70 8.12 22.40 -1.04
C GLU A 70 7.43 21.25 -0.32
N ALA A 71 8.22 20.29 0.18
CA ALA A 71 7.71 19.14 0.90
C ALA A 71 7.06 19.55 2.22
N ALA A 72 7.67 20.49 2.93
CA ALA A 72 7.11 21.08 4.15
C ALA A 72 5.81 21.85 3.86
N LEU A 73 5.74 22.60 2.75
CA LEU A 73 4.56 23.39 2.40
C LEU A 73 3.36 22.53 1.98
N CYS A 74 3.60 21.39 1.33
CA CYS A 74 2.55 20.52 0.80
C CYS A 74 2.27 19.27 1.67
N ASP A 75 3.02 19.08 2.76
CA ASP A 75 3.06 17.83 3.54
C ASP A 75 3.17 16.58 2.64
N ALA A 76 4.10 16.63 1.69
CA ALA A 76 4.26 15.60 0.67
C ALA A 76 5.71 15.46 0.22
N HIS A 77 6.14 14.25 -0.09
CA HIS A 77 7.52 13.99 -0.50
C HIS A 77 7.71 14.01 -2.02
N TRP A 78 6.61 13.79 -2.74
CA TRP A 78 6.62 13.57 -4.18
C TRP A 78 5.57 14.42 -4.87
N ARG A 79 5.88 14.82 -6.10
CA ARG A 79 4.95 15.46 -7.03
C ARG A 79 4.75 14.55 -8.22
N LEU A 80 3.50 14.36 -8.63
CA LEU A 80 3.16 13.63 -9.85
C LEU A 80 3.04 14.61 -11.02
N GLU A 81 3.79 14.34 -12.09
CA GLU A 81 3.69 15.05 -13.36
C GLU A 81 3.05 14.13 -14.40
N ALA A 82 1.86 14.49 -14.87
CA ALA A 82 1.09 13.68 -15.79
C ALA A 82 1.21 14.18 -17.24
N PRO A 83 1.08 13.29 -18.24
CA PRO A 83 1.12 13.66 -19.66
C PRO A 83 -0.21 14.27 -20.16
N PHE A 84 -1.14 14.59 -19.25
CA PHE A 84 -2.46 15.11 -19.56
C PHE A 84 -2.73 16.38 -18.72
N PRO A 85 -3.68 17.24 -19.14
CA PRO A 85 -4.05 18.43 -18.39
C PRO A 85 -4.41 18.12 -16.94
N ALA A 86 -4.17 19.09 -16.06
CA ALA A 86 -4.54 19.01 -14.65
C ALA A 86 -6.01 18.58 -14.50
N ILE A 87 -6.27 17.66 -13.56
CA ILE A 87 -7.63 17.19 -13.33
C ILE A 87 -8.47 18.29 -12.70
N GLU A 88 -9.74 18.34 -13.10
CA GLU A 88 -10.70 19.24 -12.50
C GLU A 88 -11.33 18.57 -11.26
N VAL A 89 -11.32 19.29 -10.14
CA VAL A 89 -11.88 18.82 -8.87
C VAL A 89 -12.94 19.79 -8.35
N LEU A 90 -13.93 19.25 -7.69
CA LEU A 90 -15.02 19.99 -7.07
C LEU A 90 -15.18 19.55 -5.62
N ARG A 91 -15.35 20.52 -4.72
CA ARG A 91 -15.73 20.23 -3.33
C ARG A 91 -17.26 20.14 -3.24
N TRP A 92 -17.76 18.98 -2.80
CA TRP A 92 -19.19 18.68 -2.85
C TRP A 92 -19.63 17.71 -1.75
N ARG A 93 -20.88 17.85 -1.27
CA ARG A 93 -21.54 16.86 -0.39
C ARG A 93 -22.28 15.86 -1.26
N CYS A 94 -21.80 14.63 -1.31
CA CYS A 94 -22.40 13.64 -2.19
C CYS A 94 -23.80 13.25 -1.69
N LYS A 95 -24.71 13.02 -2.62
CA LYS A 95 -26.05 12.53 -2.29
C LYS A 95 -25.95 11.04 -2.01
N LEU A 96 -26.34 10.61 -0.82
CA LEU A 96 -26.26 9.21 -0.43
C LEU A 96 -27.28 8.37 -1.19
N ARG A 97 -26.89 7.14 -1.49
CA ARG A 97 -27.66 6.21 -2.30
C ARG A 97 -27.63 4.84 -1.68
N ASP A 98 -28.74 4.15 -1.81
CA ASP A 98 -28.85 2.74 -1.50
C ASP A 98 -27.88 1.94 -2.39
N THR A 99 -27.10 1.05 -1.77
CA THR A 99 -26.01 0.33 -2.43
C THR A 99 -26.50 -0.74 -3.39
N GLU A 100 -27.68 -1.31 -3.14
CA GLU A 100 -28.28 -2.38 -3.93
C GLU A 100 -29.06 -1.81 -5.14
N THR A 101 -29.91 -0.82 -4.87
CA THR A 101 -30.84 -0.24 -5.86
C THR A 101 -30.27 0.99 -6.58
N GLY A 102 -29.26 1.66 -6.01
CA GLY A 102 -28.67 2.89 -6.52
C GLY A 102 -29.58 4.12 -6.44
N ARG A 103 -30.75 3.99 -5.81
CA ARG A 103 -31.70 5.08 -5.61
C ARG A 103 -31.20 6.01 -4.50
N PRO A 104 -31.53 7.31 -4.57
CA PRO A 104 -31.35 8.23 -3.45
C PRO A 104 -31.87 7.67 -2.13
N LEU A 105 -31.08 7.76 -1.06
CA LEU A 105 -31.63 7.60 0.28
C LEU A 105 -32.51 8.80 0.59
N ARG A 106 -33.65 8.55 1.23
CA ARG A 106 -34.57 9.60 1.68
C ARG A 106 -34.74 9.49 3.19
N ASP A 107 -34.80 10.64 3.85
CA ASP A 107 -35.08 10.71 5.28
C ASP A 107 -36.59 10.55 5.57
N GLU A 108 -36.95 10.64 6.85
CA GLU A 108 -38.33 10.55 7.34
C GLU A 108 -39.25 11.64 6.77
N THR A 109 -38.68 12.77 6.33
CA THR A 109 -39.41 13.87 5.69
C THR A 109 -39.56 13.68 4.17
N GLY A 110 -38.95 12.62 3.62
CA GLY A 110 -38.91 12.34 2.19
C GLY A 110 -37.85 13.15 1.42
N ALA A 111 -37.02 13.92 2.12
CA ALA A 111 -35.93 14.68 1.53
C ALA A 111 -34.72 13.79 1.23
N ASP A 112 -33.93 14.15 0.23
CA ASP A 112 -32.74 13.41 -0.15
C ASP A 112 -31.66 13.51 0.93
N VAL A 113 -31.10 12.37 1.34
CA VAL A 113 -30.01 12.33 2.31
C VAL A 113 -28.68 12.65 1.61
N PHE A 114 -27.91 13.55 2.20
CA PHE A 114 -26.57 13.90 1.76
C PHE A 114 -25.55 13.45 2.79
N ASP A 115 -24.33 13.28 2.32
CA ASP A 115 -23.15 13.07 3.12
C ASP A 115 -22.97 14.21 4.14
N SER A 116 -22.50 13.86 5.33
CA SER A 116 -22.27 14.83 6.41
C SER A 116 -21.12 15.78 6.09
N GLU A 117 -20.15 15.32 5.28
CA GLU A 117 -18.94 16.06 4.97
C GLU A 117 -18.83 16.42 3.49
N GLU A 118 -18.19 17.56 3.21
CA GLU A 118 -17.74 17.92 1.87
C GLU A 118 -16.44 17.21 1.53
N ARG A 119 -16.40 16.56 0.37
CA ARG A 119 -15.21 15.85 -0.12
C ARG A 119 -14.82 16.33 -1.50
N TRP A 120 -13.57 16.08 -1.88
CA TRP A 120 -13.07 16.39 -3.20
C TRP A 120 -13.45 15.29 -4.19
N PHE A 121 -14.14 15.64 -5.26
CA PHE A 121 -14.51 14.74 -6.33
C PHE A 121 -13.86 15.17 -7.64
N THR A 122 -13.38 14.23 -8.44
CA THR A 122 -12.87 14.50 -9.78
C THR A 122 -13.98 14.59 -10.82
N LEU A 123 -13.84 15.46 -11.80
CA LEU A 123 -14.62 15.43 -13.04
C LEU A 123 -14.02 14.47 -14.07
N ASP A 124 -12.78 14.04 -13.86
CA ASP A 124 -11.98 13.21 -14.76
C ASP A 124 -11.58 11.87 -14.13
N ASN A 125 -12.53 10.94 -14.01
CA ASN A 125 -12.29 9.64 -13.36
C ASN A 125 -11.10 8.85 -13.94
N ARG A 126 -10.93 8.86 -15.28
CA ARG A 126 -9.82 8.14 -15.96
C ARG A 126 -8.45 8.71 -15.57
N ARG A 127 -8.32 10.04 -15.55
CA ARG A 127 -7.07 10.71 -15.16
C ARG A 127 -6.78 10.51 -13.67
N LEU A 128 -7.80 10.61 -12.82
CA LEU A 128 -7.65 10.33 -11.39
C LEU A 128 -7.18 8.90 -11.15
N TYR A 129 -7.73 7.92 -11.86
CA TYR A 129 -7.30 6.52 -11.75
C TYR A 129 -5.80 6.37 -11.98
N CYS A 130 -5.27 6.92 -13.09
CA CYS A 130 -3.84 6.89 -13.39
C CYS A 130 -3.01 7.55 -12.27
N LEU A 131 -3.45 8.71 -11.77
CA LEU A 131 -2.77 9.42 -10.69
C LEU A 131 -2.78 8.63 -9.38
N GLN A 132 -3.89 7.99 -9.02
CA GLN A 132 -3.98 7.16 -7.82
C GLN A 132 -3.14 5.89 -7.94
N ARG A 133 -3.04 5.29 -9.14
CA ARG A 133 -2.14 4.15 -9.40
C ARG A 133 -0.68 4.53 -9.15
N CYS A 134 -0.24 5.69 -9.60
CA CYS A 134 1.12 6.19 -9.34
C CYS A 134 1.31 6.59 -7.87
N ALA A 135 0.31 7.21 -7.25
CA ALA A 135 0.34 7.56 -5.83
C ALA A 135 0.51 6.33 -4.92
N LEU A 136 -0.14 5.22 -5.28
CA LEU A 136 0.03 3.93 -4.58
C LEU A 136 1.46 3.39 -4.65
N ALA A 137 2.20 3.65 -5.73
CA ALA A 137 3.60 3.24 -5.83
C ALA A 137 4.49 4.02 -4.83
N CYS A 138 4.10 5.25 -4.49
CA CYS A 138 4.78 6.08 -3.49
C CYS A 138 4.37 5.78 -2.04
N TRP A 139 3.24 5.08 -1.84
CA TRP A 139 2.72 4.76 -0.50
C TRP A 139 3.75 3.98 0.35
N PRO A 140 3.98 4.33 1.63
CA PRO A 140 3.18 5.22 2.49
C PRO A 140 3.55 6.71 2.40
N LYS A 141 4.55 7.10 1.62
CA LYS A 141 4.92 8.51 1.47
C LYS A 141 3.87 9.24 0.65
N ARG A 142 3.42 10.40 1.14
CA ARG A 142 2.43 11.24 0.46
C ARG A 142 3.01 11.83 -0.83
N CYS A 143 2.16 11.93 -1.84
CA CYS A 143 2.45 12.62 -3.09
C CYS A 143 1.32 13.61 -3.42
N VAL A 144 1.62 14.63 -4.22
CA VAL A 144 0.66 15.65 -4.65
C VAL A 144 0.64 15.83 -6.15
N VAL A 145 -0.48 16.29 -6.68
CA VAL A 145 -0.65 16.68 -8.08
C VAL A 145 -1.33 18.05 -8.13
N SER A 146 -0.95 18.86 -9.13
CA SER A 146 -1.64 20.12 -9.40
C SER A 146 -3.03 19.85 -9.97
N VAL A 147 -4.05 20.54 -9.45
CA VAL A 147 -5.45 20.39 -9.86
C VAL A 147 -6.09 21.75 -10.12
N VAL A 148 -7.16 21.72 -10.91
CA VAL A 148 -8.04 22.87 -11.13
C VAL A 148 -9.25 22.73 -10.22
N ALA A 149 -9.32 23.55 -9.18
CA ALA A 149 -10.41 23.50 -8.21
C ALA A 149 -11.55 24.43 -8.60
N HIS A 150 -12.75 23.86 -8.74
CA HIS A 150 -13.98 24.60 -8.93
C HIS A 150 -14.60 24.90 -7.57
N MET A 151 -14.66 26.18 -7.24
CA MET A 151 -15.22 26.69 -5.99
C MET A 151 -16.48 27.50 -6.32
N GLY A 152 -17.68 26.93 -6.15
CA GLY A 152 -18.93 27.68 -6.34
C GLY A 152 -20.08 26.89 -6.99
N LYS A 153 -21.29 27.49 -6.94
CA LYS A 153 -22.57 26.87 -7.32
C LYS A 153 -22.90 26.85 -8.82
N SER A 154 -22.13 27.54 -9.66
CA SER A 154 -22.48 27.76 -11.08
C SER A 154 -22.18 26.54 -11.97
N LEU A 155 -21.04 25.87 -11.80
CA LEU A 155 -20.68 24.63 -12.53
C LEU A 155 -21.37 23.37 -11.97
N GLN A 156 -21.95 23.50 -10.79
CA GLN A 156 -22.57 22.42 -10.03
C GLN A 156 -23.76 21.78 -10.78
N SER A 157 -24.61 22.54 -11.49
CA SER A 157 -25.89 21.99 -11.97
C SER A 157 -25.80 20.91 -13.06
N ARG A 158 -24.82 20.94 -13.97
CA ARG A 158 -24.67 19.93 -15.05
C ARG A 158 -23.71 18.81 -14.67
N ALA A 159 -22.57 19.15 -14.08
CA ALA A 159 -21.57 18.16 -13.66
C ALA A 159 -22.10 17.30 -12.51
N LEU A 160 -22.76 17.88 -11.50
CA LEU A 160 -23.30 17.12 -10.37
C LEU A 160 -24.46 16.21 -10.73
N ARG A 161 -25.23 16.51 -11.80
CA ARG A 161 -26.25 15.57 -12.29
C ARG A 161 -25.65 14.23 -12.73
N LYS A 162 -24.37 14.24 -13.15
CA LYS A 162 -23.62 13.04 -13.51
C LYS A 162 -22.97 12.37 -12.30
N PHE A 163 -22.96 13.00 -11.12
CA PHE A 163 -22.36 12.42 -9.93
C PHE A 163 -23.24 11.27 -9.43
N ARG A 164 -22.73 10.06 -9.60
CA ARG A 164 -23.41 8.81 -9.27
C ARG A 164 -22.41 7.83 -8.71
N THR A 165 -22.16 7.96 -7.41
CA THR A 165 -21.34 7.05 -6.61
C THR A 165 -22.26 6.25 -5.67
N LEU A 166 -21.88 5.01 -5.36
CA LEU A 166 -22.60 4.18 -4.38
C LEU A 166 -21.83 4.03 -3.07
N ASP A 167 -20.53 4.28 -3.11
CA ASP A 167 -19.56 4.09 -2.04
C ASP A 167 -18.77 5.39 -1.81
N GLU A 168 -19.46 6.53 -1.90
CA GLU A 168 -18.85 7.86 -1.73
C GLU A 168 -17.66 8.14 -2.70
N GLY A 169 -17.59 7.38 -3.81
CA GLY A 169 -16.52 7.49 -4.79
C GLY A 169 -15.20 6.89 -4.31
N CYS A 170 -15.25 5.95 -3.36
CA CYS A 170 -14.09 5.19 -2.88
C CYS A 170 -13.54 4.23 -3.93
N SER A 171 -14.39 3.70 -4.81
CA SER A 171 -14.05 2.73 -5.83
C SER A 171 -14.66 3.09 -7.18
N ILE A 172 -14.17 2.44 -8.22
CA ILE A 172 -14.67 2.59 -9.58
C ILE A 172 -14.64 1.26 -10.32
N MET A 173 -15.65 1.01 -11.15
CA MET A 173 -15.69 -0.11 -12.07
C MET A 173 -15.03 0.30 -13.39
N VAL A 174 -13.98 -0.40 -13.77
CA VAL A 174 -13.22 -0.15 -15.00
C VAL A 174 -13.58 -1.22 -16.03
N GLY A 175 -14.09 -0.82 -17.19
CA GLY A 175 -14.47 -1.75 -18.25
C GLY A 175 -15.25 -1.08 -19.37
N SER A 176 -15.75 -1.85 -20.33
CA SER A 176 -16.57 -1.33 -21.42
C SER A 176 -17.43 -2.43 -22.03
N ALA A 177 -18.75 -2.25 -21.99
CA ALA A 177 -19.66 -3.18 -22.64
C ALA A 177 -19.51 -3.16 -24.17
N LEU A 178 -19.20 -1.99 -24.75
CA LEU A 178 -19.01 -1.83 -26.20
C LEU A 178 -17.78 -2.61 -26.68
N ASP A 179 -16.70 -2.55 -25.91
CA ASP A 179 -15.43 -3.21 -26.25
C ASP A 179 -15.38 -4.65 -25.70
N LYS A 180 -16.49 -5.15 -25.15
CA LYS A 180 -16.63 -6.47 -24.50
C LYS A 180 -15.61 -6.73 -23.38
N VAL A 181 -15.14 -5.67 -22.72
CA VAL A 181 -14.24 -5.75 -21.56
C VAL A 181 -15.07 -5.77 -20.28
N PRO A 182 -14.96 -6.84 -19.45
CA PRO A 182 -15.73 -6.95 -18.22
C PRO A 182 -15.38 -5.81 -17.26
N PHE A 183 -16.37 -5.38 -16.47
CA PHE A 183 -16.15 -4.36 -15.46
C PHE A 183 -15.48 -4.97 -14.23
N VAL A 184 -14.25 -4.53 -13.94
CA VAL A 184 -13.49 -4.90 -12.75
C VAL A 184 -13.55 -3.76 -11.75
N GLN A 185 -13.91 -4.06 -10.50
CA GLN A 185 -13.90 -3.06 -9.43
C GLN A 185 -12.47 -2.76 -9.00
N TRP A 186 -12.16 -1.49 -8.81
CA TRP A 186 -10.86 -1.05 -8.33
C TRP A 186 -11.00 0.00 -7.22
N SER A 187 -10.21 -0.16 -6.16
CA SER A 187 -10.10 0.77 -5.03
C SER A 187 -8.67 0.77 -4.52
N TRP A 188 -8.05 1.94 -4.43
CA TRP A 188 -6.69 2.05 -3.91
C TRP A 188 -6.57 1.55 -2.46
N ARG A 189 -7.65 1.63 -1.67
CA ARG A 189 -7.68 1.16 -0.28
C ARG A 189 -7.58 -0.36 -0.21
N THR A 190 -8.28 -1.06 -1.09
CA THR A 190 -8.21 -2.52 -1.21
C THR A 190 -6.83 -2.96 -1.69
N GLU A 191 -6.22 -2.20 -2.60
CA GLU A 191 -4.86 -2.46 -3.09
C GLU A 191 -3.80 -2.34 -1.99
N ILE A 192 -3.91 -1.35 -1.10
CA ILE A 192 -3.01 -1.25 0.06
C ILE A 192 -3.20 -2.42 1.00
N LYS A 193 -4.45 -2.79 1.31
CA LYS A 193 -4.73 -3.96 2.15
C LYS A 193 -4.09 -5.23 1.57
N ARG A 194 -4.23 -5.44 0.27
CA ARG A 194 -3.60 -6.54 -0.47
C ARG A 194 -2.06 -6.50 -0.42
N LYS A 195 -1.44 -5.32 -0.42
CA LYS A 195 0.01 -5.15 -0.30
C LYS A 195 0.50 -5.30 1.14
N SER A 196 -0.34 -4.97 2.12
CA SER A 196 -0.02 -5.07 3.56
C SER A 196 -0.32 -6.44 4.15
N GLU A 197 -1.24 -7.20 3.55
CA GLU A 197 -1.39 -8.61 3.84
C GLU A 197 -0.09 -9.29 3.42
N PRO A 198 0.70 -9.84 4.37
CA PRO A 198 1.83 -10.65 3.99
C PRO A 198 1.24 -11.87 3.29
N SER A 199 1.29 -11.90 1.97
CA SER A 199 1.29 -13.18 1.27
C SER A 199 2.31 -14.03 2.00
N ALA A 200 1.94 -15.24 2.44
CA ALA A 200 2.80 -16.19 3.15
C ALA A 200 4.05 -16.65 2.34
N GLN A 201 4.43 -15.87 1.33
CA GLN A 201 5.47 -16.12 0.33
C GLN A 201 6.57 -15.04 0.32
N ASP A 202 6.44 -13.94 1.08
CA ASP A 202 7.45 -12.88 1.11
C ASP A 202 8.02 -12.67 2.52
N VAL A 203 8.86 -13.62 2.94
CA VAL A 203 9.82 -13.35 4.02
C VAL A 203 10.88 -12.43 3.45
N GLY A 204 10.67 -11.12 3.58
CA GLY A 204 11.62 -10.10 3.13
C GLY A 204 13.02 -10.30 3.71
N ALA A 205 14.01 -9.61 3.13
CA ALA A 205 15.44 -9.75 3.45
C ALA A 205 15.79 -9.63 4.96
N SER A 206 14.98 -8.94 5.77
CA SER A 206 15.16 -8.87 7.23
C SER A 206 14.80 -10.18 7.93
N GLY A 207 13.71 -10.83 7.50
CA GLY A 207 13.28 -12.12 8.04
C GLY A 207 14.27 -13.22 7.69
N PHE A 208 14.85 -13.19 6.49
CA PHE A 208 15.88 -14.16 6.11
C PHE A 208 17.14 -14.06 6.99
N VAL A 209 17.59 -12.85 7.35
CA VAL A 209 18.76 -12.69 8.23
C VAL A 209 18.50 -13.29 9.62
N GLU A 210 17.28 -13.15 10.15
CA GLU A 210 16.91 -13.78 11.42
C GLU A 210 16.82 -15.30 11.31
N ILE A 211 16.25 -15.80 10.21
CA ILE A 211 16.19 -17.24 9.90
C ILE A 211 17.59 -17.82 9.76
N SER A 212 18.46 -17.21 8.98
CA SER A 212 19.85 -17.63 8.78
C SER A 212 20.63 -17.68 10.10
N LYS A 213 20.47 -16.67 10.98
CA LYS A 213 21.08 -16.68 12.32
C LYS A 213 20.54 -17.83 13.17
N LYS A 214 19.23 -18.09 13.15
CA LYS A 214 18.60 -19.19 13.89
C LYS A 214 19.06 -20.55 13.35
N VAL A 215 19.03 -20.76 12.04
CA VAL A 215 19.53 -21.96 11.37
C VAL A 215 21.00 -22.19 11.69
N SER A 216 21.84 -21.16 11.63
CA SER A 216 23.25 -21.27 12.02
C SER A 216 23.42 -21.60 13.51
N CYS A 217 22.52 -21.18 14.39
CA CYS A 217 22.53 -21.57 15.80
C CYS A 217 22.13 -23.04 15.95
N MET A 218 21.07 -23.48 15.27
CA MET A 218 20.58 -24.86 15.28
C MET A 218 21.65 -25.82 14.75
N LEU A 219 22.23 -25.54 13.59
CA LEU A 219 23.28 -26.40 13.01
C LEU A 219 24.57 -26.47 13.86
N ARG A 220 24.81 -25.50 14.76
CA ARG A 220 26.03 -25.46 15.59
C ARG A 220 25.83 -25.90 17.04
N ASN A 221 24.59 -25.85 17.54
CA ASN A 221 24.26 -26.13 18.94
C ASN A 221 23.21 -27.22 19.13
N SER A 222 22.55 -27.71 18.07
CA SER A 222 21.54 -28.76 18.20
C SER A 222 22.20 -30.13 18.37
N ASN A 223 21.53 -30.98 19.14
CA ASN A 223 21.82 -32.42 19.20
C ASN A 223 21.22 -33.18 18.00
N MET A 224 20.74 -32.48 16.97
CA MET A 224 20.08 -33.05 15.78
C MET A 224 21.05 -33.29 14.62
N ALA A 225 22.30 -32.86 14.77
CA ALA A 225 23.34 -33.12 13.79
C ALA A 225 23.87 -34.55 13.97
N ASP A 226 24.08 -35.25 12.86
CA ASP A 226 24.82 -36.50 12.86
C ASP A 226 26.30 -36.29 13.23
N ASP A 227 27.07 -37.37 13.33
CA ASP A 227 28.51 -37.33 13.67
C ASP A 227 29.35 -36.48 12.69
N GLU A 228 28.80 -36.17 11.51
CA GLU A 228 29.40 -35.36 10.44
C GLU A 228 28.86 -33.91 10.38
N GLY A 229 27.92 -33.55 11.25
CA GLY A 229 27.35 -32.21 11.33
C GLY A 229 26.13 -31.95 10.43
N TRP A 230 25.54 -32.98 9.80
CA TRP A 230 24.37 -32.85 8.93
C TRP A 230 23.07 -32.98 9.70
N VAL A 231 22.10 -32.14 9.32
CA VAL A 231 20.74 -32.14 9.86
C VAL A 231 19.74 -32.40 8.73
N HIS A 232 18.73 -33.22 9.00
CA HIS A 232 17.68 -33.50 8.04
C HIS A 232 16.78 -32.27 7.86
N LEU A 233 16.57 -31.85 6.61
CA LEU A 233 15.81 -30.64 6.32
C LEU A 233 14.35 -30.77 6.80
N GLY A 234 13.74 -31.95 6.60
CA GLY A 234 12.37 -32.20 7.05
C GLY A 234 12.18 -32.07 8.57
N GLU A 235 13.22 -32.37 9.37
CA GLU A 235 13.17 -32.18 10.82
C GLU A 235 13.38 -30.72 11.20
N LEU A 236 14.31 -30.04 10.52
CA LEU A 236 14.56 -28.62 10.70
C LEU A 236 13.29 -27.79 10.44
N MET A 237 12.50 -28.17 9.44
CA MET A 237 11.25 -27.46 9.09
C MET A 237 10.12 -27.62 10.10
N GLN A 238 10.20 -28.56 11.05
CA GLN A 238 9.20 -28.72 12.12
C GLN A 238 9.35 -27.66 13.23
N GLU A 239 10.47 -26.95 13.26
CA GLU A 239 10.74 -25.94 14.27
C GLU A 239 9.82 -24.72 14.14
N ASP A 240 9.37 -24.20 15.28
CA ASP A 240 8.48 -23.03 15.35
C ASP A 240 9.03 -21.81 14.62
N ALA A 241 10.35 -21.69 14.57
CA ALA A 241 11.06 -20.62 13.88
C ALA A 241 10.96 -20.67 12.34
N LEU A 242 10.58 -21.82 11.77
CA LEU A 242 10.45 -22.06 10.34
C LEU A 242 9.02 -22.37 9.91
N LYS A 243 8.06 -22.36 10.84
CA LYS A 243 6.62 -22.48 10.55
C LYS A 243 6.19 -21.41 9.56
N GLY A 244 5.67 -21.85 8.42
CA GLY A 244 5.19 -20.98 7.32
C GLY A 244 6.15 -20.86 6.13
N LEU A 245 7.36 -21.41 6.20
CA LEU A 245 8.23 -21.57 5.03
C LEU A 245 8.02 -22.95 4.39
N THR A 246 8.01 -23.00 3.07
CA THR A 246 8.07 -24.28 2.34
C THR A 246 9.53 -24.71 2.18
N GLU A 247 9.78 -26.02 2.08
CA GLU A 247 11.12 -26.56 1.85
C GLU A 247 11.77 -26.01 0.57
N GLU A 248 10.99 -25.83 -0.49
CA GLU A 248 11.43 -25.22 -1.75
C GLU A 248 11.90 -23.78 -1.59
N ARG A 249 11.14 -22.98 -0.82
CA ARG A 249 11.49 -21.58 -0.56
C ARG A 249 12.73 -21.49 0.31
N PHE A 250 12.82 -22.34 1.33
CA PHE A 250 13.99 -22.40 2.21
C PHE A 250 15.26 -22.79 1.45
N ARG A 251 15.18 -23.78 0.55
CA ARG A 251 16.30 -24.15 -0.34
C ARG A 251 16.71 -22.99 -1.25
N SER A 252 15.74 -22.31 -1.87
CA SER A 252 16.02 -21.14 -2.72
C SER A 252 16.75 -20.04 -1.94
N LEU A 253 16.30 -19.76 -0.71
CA LEU A 253 16.91 -18.76 0.16
C LEU A 253 18.34 -19.14 0.60
N ILE A 254 18.62 -20.41 0.86
CA ILE A 254 19.99 -20.88 1.13
C ILE A 254 20.87 -20.69 -0.09
N THR A 255 20.39 -21.03 -1.29
CA THR A 255 21.13 -20.83 -2.54
C THR A 255 21.44 -19.35 -2.77
N GLU A 256 20.45 -18.47 -2.66
CA GLU A 256 20.60 -17.01 -2.75
C GLU A 256 21.59 -16.44 -1.69
N SER A 257 21.63 -17.04 -0.50
CA SER A 257 22.59 -16.66 0.54
C SER A 257 24.01 -17.12 0.21
N ASN A 258 24.15 -18.36 -0.27
CA ASN A 258 25.43 -18.96 -0.63
C ASN A 258 26.09 -18.24 -1.82
N GLU A 259 25.30 -17.67 -2.74
CA GLU A 259 25.79 -16.78 -3.80
C GLU A 259 26.58 -15.58 -3.25
N LYS A 260 26.17 -15.05 -2.09
CA LYS A 260 26.83 -13.91 -1.44
C LYS A 260 28.00 -14.35 -0.57
N HIS A 261 27.78 -15.38 0.23
CA HIS A 261 28.79 -16.00 1.07
C HIS A 261 28.37 -17.44 1.35
N ILE A 262 29.23 -18.40 1.00
CA ILE A 262 28.97 -19.82 1.29
C ILE A 262 28.90 -19.98 2.82
N GLN A 263 27.70 -20.24 3.33
CA GLN A 263 27.43 -20.40 4.76
C GLN A 263 26.89 -21.80 5.09
N TYR A 264 26.29 -22.47 4.11
CA TYR A 264 25.66 -23.78 4.29
C TYR A 264 26.00 -24.71 3.13
N GLU A 265 26.09 -26.00 3.41
CA GLU A 265 26.20 -27.04 2.41
C GLU A 265 24.90 -27.85 2.40
N LEU A 266 24.35 -28.04 1.21
CA LEU A 266 23.10 -28.75 0.97
C LEU A 266 23.38 -29.97 0.09
N VAL A 267 22.98 -31.16 0.53
CA VAL A 267 23.18 -32.43 -0.19
C VAL A 267 21.87 -33.21 -0.20
N GLU A 268 21.52 -33.79 -1.34
CA GLU A 268 20.43 -34.73 -1.47
C GLU A 268 20.95 -36.15 -1.20
N ARG A 269 20.33 -36.87 -0.26
CA ARG A 269 20.60 -38.28 0.04
C ARG A 269 19.31 -39.11 -0.13
N GLU A 270 19.42 -40.43 -0.05
CA GLU A 270 18.28 -41.35 -0.20
C GLU A 270 17.15 -41.09 0.80
N THR A 271 17.45 -40.54 1.97
CA THR A 271 16.48 -40.21 3.03
C THR A 271 15.83 -38.84 2.88
N GLY A 272 16.36 -37.98 1.98
CA GLY A 272 15.90 -36.61 1.79
C GLY A 272 17.04 -35.59 1.75
N TRP A 273 16.69 -34.30 1.85
CA TRP A 273 17.64 -33.20 1.81
C TRP A 273 18.33 -33.02 3.17
N MET A 274 19.66 -32.96 3.15
CA MET A 274 20.51 -32.76 4.33
C MET A 274 21.17 -31.39 4.25
N LEU A 275 21.24 -30.70 5.38
CA LEU A 275 21.85 -29.37 5.52
C LEU A 275 22.90 -29.38 6.62
N ARG A 276 24.08 -28.82 6.35
CA ARG A 276 25.09 -28.51 7.38
C ARG A 276 25.61 -27.09 7.25
N ALA A 277 26.19 -26.57 8.33
CA ALA A 277 26.91 -25.31 8.27
C ALA A 277 28.27 -25.54 7.59
N ALA A 278 28.62 -24.72 6.59
CA ALA A 278 29.93 -24.80 5.95
C ALA A 278 31.01 -24.40 6.97
N GLU A 279 32.08 -25.20 7.11
CA GLU A 279 33.22 -24.82 7.94
C GLU A 279 33.88 -23.58 7.34
N GLY A 280 33.75 -22.44 8.02
CA GLY A 280 34.47 -21.25 7.62
C GLY A 280 35.97 -21.53 7.60
N LYS A 281 36.63 -21.29 6.46
CA LYS A 281 38.10 -21.19 6.42
C LYS A 281 38.54 -20.17 7.47
N GLY A 282 39.04 -20.66 8.60
CA GLY A 282 39.61 -19.84 9.66
C GLY A 282 38.67 -19.57 10.84
N ARG A 283 38.49 -20.56 11.71
CA ARG A 283 38.66 -20.40 13.17
C ARG A 283 38.57 -21.75 13.86
N THR A 284 39.73 -22.38 14.04
CA THR A 284 39.95 -23.42 15.05
C THR A 284 39.72 -22.79 16.43
N ARG A 285 38.46 -22.73 16.88
CA ARG A 285 38.13 -22.33 18.26
C ARG A 285 37.83 -23.58 19.05
N ARG A 286 38.82 -23.95 19.88
CA ARG A 286 38.74 -24.89 21.01
C ARG A 286 37.33 -24.97 21.59
N ARG A 287 36.80 -26.20 21.67
CA ARG A 287 35.67 -26.59 22.52
C ARG A 287 35.84 -25.97 23.90
N ARG A 288 35.15 -24.86 24.16
CA ARG A 288 34.85 -24.39 25.51
C ARG A 288 33.33 -24.46 25.65
N ARG A 289 32.87 -25.50 26.36
CA ARG A 289 31.51 -25.60 26.88
C ARG A 289 31.17 -24.26 27.56
N ARG A 290 30.22 -23.53 27.01
CA ARG A 290 29.55 -22.40 27.67
C ARG A 290 28.07 -22.74 27.85
N PRO A 291 27.41 -22.21 28.88
CA PRO A 291 26.18 -22.78 29.40
C PRO A 291 24.97 -22.50 28.51
N ARG A 292 24.07 -23.48 28.53
CA ARG A 292 22.65 -23.49 28.13
C ARG A 292 22.07 -22.09 27.84
N CYS A 293 21.74 -21.83 26.57
CA CYS A 293 20.83 -20.74 26.20
C CYS A 293 19.44 -21.08 26.78
N GLN A 294 19.12 -20.55 27.95
CA GLN A 294 17.76 -20.56 28.48
C GLN A 294 16.94 -19.50 27.75
N TRP A 295 16.14 -19.95 26.79
CA TRP A 295 14.97 -19.21 26.32
C TRP A 295 13.75 -20.04 26.65
N GLN A 296 13.27 -19.94 27.89
CA GLN A 296 11.90 -20.28 28.27
C GLN A 296 11.61 -19.61 29.63
N GLU A 297 10.36 -19.15 29.78
CA GLU A 297 9.72 -18.57 30.96
C GLU A 297 9.91 -17.07 31.24
N ARG A 298 9.23 -16.24 30.43
CA ARG A 298 8.45 -15.09 30.94
C ARG A 298 7.14 -14.94 30.14
N ALA A 299 6.24 -15.89 30.33
CA ALA A 299 4.86 -15.78 29.85
C ALA A 299 3.92 -16.70 30.65
N ALA A 300 3.88 -16.56 31.98
CA ALA A 300 2.77 -17.04 32.83
C ALA A 300 2.98 -16.56 34.28
N GLU A 301 2.60 -15.31 34.59
CA GLU A 301 2.21 -14.87 35.95
C GLU A 301 1.69 -13.42 35.83
N ALA A 302 0.46 -13.31 35.34
CA ALA A 302 -0.38 -12.12 35.48
C ALA A 302 -1.85 -12.54 35.30
N SER A 303 -2.32 -13.42 36.18
CA SER A 303 -3.70 -13.56 36.66
C SER A 303 -3.72 -14.53 37.83
#